data_AF-A0A4R6PTV5-F1
#
_entry.id   AF-A0A4R6PTV5-F1
#
_cell.length_a   1.000
_cell.length_b   1.000
_cell.length_c   1.000
_cell.angle_alpha   90.00
_cell.angle_beta   90.00
_cell.angle_gamma   90.00
#
_symmetry.space_group_name_H-M   'P 1'
#
loop_
_entity.id
_entity.type
_entity.pdbx_description
1 polymer ?
#
loop_
_entity_poly.entity_id
_entity_poly.type
_entity_poly.pdbx_seq_one_letter_code
_entity_poly.pdbx_strand_id
1 'polypeptide(L)'
;MNILSRFNRRSTPQSAPADNRQVVNNAGGYVFDITPQARVRRFLTLGTESGTYYVSPAALTADNAEFLVEYAAEHTADLVREIVEISTSGRAPRQNPALFALAAAASVGDVDGRRAALAALPQVARTGTHLFLFAGYIEQFRGWGRGLRRAVANWYLDKPVDALAFQAVKYRQREGWTHRDLLRLSHPAATEDERRRLLDWICGRATELDGLAVVEGFQRAQTAPADQVPALVREYRLGWEMLPDAALNTPEVWEALLDNGIRRLR
;
A
#
# COMPACT_ATOMS: atom_id res chain seq x y z
N MET A 1 -3.72 -10.11 -62.60
CA MET A 1 -3.00 -9.87 -61.34
C MET A 1 -2.53 -11.23 -60.82
N ASN A 2 -1.21 -11.48 -60.72
CA ASN A 2 -0.68 -12.78 -60.33
C ASN A 2 -0.81 -12.95 -58.80
N ILE A 3 -1.72 -13.81 -58.35
CA ILE A 3 -1.99 -14.06 -56.93
C ILE A 3 -0.83 -14.79 -56.23
N LEU A 4 -0.04 -15.56 -56.97
CA LEU A 4 1.05 -16.37 -56.41
C LEU A 4 2.26 -15.52 -55.98
N SER A 5 2.42 -14.30 -56.50
CA SER A 5 3.47 -13.39 -56.05
C SER A 5 3.23 -12.81 -54.65
N ARG A 6 2.03 -13.00 -54.07
CA ARG A 6 1.71 -12.64 -52.68
C ARG A 6 2.15 -13.69 -51.67
N PHE A 7 2.50 -14.90 -52.11
CA PHE A 7 2.99 -15.95 -51.23
C PHE A 7 4.51 -15.78 -51.01
N ASN A 8 4.89 -15.18 -49.88
CA ASN A 8 6.30 -14.91 -49.53
C ASN A 8 6.64 -15.52 -48.16
N ARG A 9 7.61 -16.44 -48.12
CA ARG A 9 8.11 -17.07 -46.89
C ARG A 9 9.35 -16.38 -46.28
N ARG A 10 9.91 -15.37 -46.96
CA ARG A 10 11.09 -14.61 -46.49
C ARG A 10 10.70 -13.36 -45.69
N SER A 11 9.46 -12.90 -45.82
CA SER A 11 8.94 -11.73 -45.10
C SER A 11 7.47 -11.96 -44.79
N THR A 12 7.11 -11.93 -43.50
CA THR A 12 5.74 -12.06 -43.03
C THR A 12 5.15 -10.68 -42.79
N PRO A 13 4.02 -10.32 -43.44
CA PRO A 13 3.31 -9.08 -43.16
C PRO A 13 2.87 -9.02 -41.70
N GLN A 14 2.82 -7.82 -41.09
CA GLN A 14 2.39 -7.64 -39.71
C GLN A 14 0.93 -8.11 -39.44
N SER A 15 0.13 -8.24 -40.50
CA SER A 15 -1.23 -8.79 -40.49
C SER A 15 -1.31 -10.31 -40.56
N ALA A 16 -0.18 -11.03 -40.48
CA ALA A 16 -0.11 -12.48 -40.43
C ALA A 16 0.83 -12.94 -39.32
N PRO A 17 0.58 -14.11 -38.68
CA PRO A 17 1.48 -14.62 -37.65
C PRO A 17 2.81 -15.02 -38.28
N ALA A 18 3.91 -14.49 -37.74
CA ALA A 18 5.26 -14.87 -38.12
C ALA A 18 5.73 -16.17 -37.43
N ASP A 19 5.11 -16.51 -36.29
CA ASP A 19 5.39 -17.71 -35.49
C ASP A 19 4.06 -18.26 -34.94
N ASN A 20 3.95 -19.59 -34.81
CA ASN A 20 2.73 -20.24 -34.36
C ASN A 20 2.36 -19.96 -32.89
N ARG A 21 3.30 -19.43 -32.09
CA ARG A 21 3.08 -18.98 -30.71
C ARG A 21 2.52 -17.56 -30.60
N GLN A 22 2.38 -16.85 -31.72
CA GLN A 22 1.82 -15.51 -31.70
C GLN A 22 0.29 -15.53 -31.58
N VAL A 23 -0.23 -14.64 -30.76
CA VAL A 23 -1.66 -14.39 -30.53
C VAL A 23 -2.04 -13.01 -31.08
N VAL A 24 -3.33 -12.84 -31.41
CA VAL A 24 -3.86 -11.56 -31.89
C VAL A 24 -4.07 -10.62 -30.71
N ASN A 25 -3.53 -9.41 -30.77
CA ASN A 25 -3.75 -8.37 -29.77
C ASN A 25 -5.04 -7.57 -30.03
N ASN A 26 -5.39 -6.67 -29.11
CA ASN A 26 -6.60 -5.84 -29.20
C ASN A 26 -6.63 -4.87 -30.39
N ALA A 27 -5.49 -4.63 -31.06
CA ALA A 27 -5.40 -3.82 -32.28
C ALA A 27 -5.40 -4.66 -33.58
N GLY A 28 -5.59 -5.99 -33.47
CA GLY A 28 -5.61 -6.92 -34.60
C GLY A 28 -4.22 -7.35 -35.11
N GLY A 29 -3.13 -7.00 -34.43
CA GLY A 29 -1.77 -7.41 -34.77
C GLY A 29 -1.31 -8.66 -34.01
N TYR A 30 -0.30 -9.36 -34.52
CA TYR A 30 0.23 -10.58 -33.91
C TYR A 30 1.38 -10.30 -32.95
N VAL A 31 1.28 -10.77 -31.71
CA VAL A 31 2.26 -10.58 -30.63
C VAL A 31 2.50 -11.89 -29.88
N PHE A 32 3.57 -12.00 -29.10
CA PHE A 32 3.73 -13.13 -28.17
C PHE A 32 2.98 -12.85 -26.87
N ASP A 33 2.38 -13.90 -26.32
CA ASP A 33 1.75 -13.82 -25.01
C ASP A 33 2.81 -13.62 -23.92
N ILE A 34 2.46 -12.86 -22.88
CA ILE A 34 3.35 -12.64 -21.74
C ILE A 34 3.21 -13.80 -20.76
N THR A 35 4.31 -14.19 -20.11
CA THR A 35 4.21 -15.22 -19.07
C THR A 35 3.38 -14.70 -17.89
N PRO A 36 2.68 -15.59 -17.14
CA PRO A 36 1.93 -15.19 -15.95
C PRO A 36 2.78 -14.39 -14.96
N GLN A 37 4.03 -14.80 -14.74
CA GLN A 37 4.99 -14.12 -13.86
C GLN A 37 5.33 -12.71 -14.38
N ALA A 38 5.51 -12.54 -15.68
CA ALA A 38 5.73 -11.22 -16.28
C ALA A 38 4.50 -10.31 -16.12
N ARG A 39 3.29 -10.88 -16.23
CA ARG A 39 2.04 -10.15 -16.01
C ARG A 39 1.90 -9.70 -14.54
N VAL A 40 2.21 -10.56 -13.58
CA VAL A 40 2.25 -10.20 -12.15
C VAL A 40 3.22 -9.05 -11.89
N ARG A 41 4.48 -9.16 -12.35
CA ARG A 41 5.49 -8.10 -12.17
C ARG A 41 5.06 -6.78 -12.81
N ARG A 42 4.44 -6.83 -13.99
CA ARG A 42 3.88 -5.67 -14.67
C ARG A 42 2.78 -5.01 -13.85
N PHE A 43 1.85 -5.78 -13.29
CA PHE A 43 0.82 -5.25 -12.41
C PHE A 43 1.43 -4.64 -11.15
N LEU A 44 2.34 -5.34 -10.48
CA LEU A 44 2.96 -4.87 -9.23
C LEU A 44 3.75 -3.57 -9.44
N THR A 45 4.32 -3.36 -10.63
CA THR A 45 5.13 -2.18 -10.96
C THR A 45 4.29 -1.04 -11.54
N LEU A 46 3.39 -1.31 -12.49
CA LEU A 46 2.66 -0.27 -13.23
C LEU A 46 1.23 -0.04 -12.73
N GLY A 47 0.68 -0.99 -11.97
CA GLY A 47 -0.74 -1.02 -11.63
C GLY A 47 -1.65 -1.24 -12.84
N THR A 48 -2.91 -0.81 -12.72
CA THR A 48 -3.93 -0.91 -13.78
C THR A 48 -4.32 0.45 -14.35
N GLU A 49 -3.79 1.54 -13.81
CA GLU A 49 -4.14 2.93 -14.19
C GLU A 49 -3.65 3.33 -15.58
N SER A 50 -2.74 2.54 -16.16
CA SER A 50 -2.38 2.69 -17.57
C SER A 50 -3.41 1.95 -18.42
N GLY A 51 -4.54 2.60 -18.69
CA GLY A 51 -5.40 2.19 -19.81
C GLY A 51 -4.52 2.03 -21.05
N THR A 52 -4.54 0.87 -21.71
CA THR A 52 -3.87 0.76 -23.01
C THR A 52 -4.65 1.62 -24.00
N TYR A 53 -3.99 2.18 -25.02
CA TYR A 53 -4.65 3.01 -26.05
C TYR A 53 -5.90 2.36 -26.67
N TYR A 54 -6.03 1.02 -26.58
CA TYR A 54 -7.09 0.22 -27.15
C TYR A 54 -8.14 -0.31 -26.14
N VAL A 55 -7.96 -0.12 -24.82
CA VAL A 55 -8.89 -0.66 -23.79
C VAL A 55 -9.08 0.33 -22.65
N SER A 56 -10.32 0.48 -22.18
CA SER A 56 -10.63 1.38 -21.07
C SER A 56 -9.96 0.95 -19.75
N PRO A 57 -9.60 1.90 -18.86
CA PRO A 57 -8.97 1.59 -17.57
C PRO A 57 -9.80 0.67 -16.66
N ALA A 58 -11.14 0.72 -16.72
CA ALA A 58 -12.01 -0.09 -15.88
C ALA A 58 -11.99 -1.58 -16.27
N ALA A 59 -12.08 -1.88 -17.57
CA ALA A 59 -11.99 -3.26 -18.07
C ALA A 59 -10.60 -3.85 -17.82
N LEU A 60 -9.52 -3.09 -18.07
CA LEU A 60 -8.15 -3.52 -17.76
C LEU A 60 -7.91 -3.74 -16.27
N THR A 61 -8.63 -3.02 -15.40
CA THR A 61 -8.54 -3.22 -13.97
C THR A 61 -9.22 -4.53 -13.56
N ALA A 62 -10.39 -4.83 -14.11
CA ALA A 62 -11.09 -6.10 -13.87
C ALA A 62 -10.28 -7.30 -14.35
N ASP A 63 -9.82 -7.30 -15.60
CA ASP A 63 -9.07 -8.43 -16.20
C ASP A 63 -7.77 -8.74 -15.45
N ASN A 64 -7.07 -7.70 -14.98
CA ASN A 64 -5.83 -7.89 -14.20
C ASN A 64 -6.11 -8.30 -12.76
N ALA A 65 -7.21 -7.83 -12.17
CA ALA A 65 -7.62 -8.25 -10.84
C ALA A 65 -8.04 -9.73 -10.85
N GLU A 66 -8.85 -10.16 -11.81
CA GLU A 66 -9.28 -11.55 -11.97
C GLU A 66 -8.08 -12.48 -12.17
N PHE A 67 -7.19 -12.16 -13.12
CA PHE A 67 -5.94 -12.90 -13.32
C PHE A 67 -5.11 -13.02 -12.04
N LEU A 68 -5.02 -11.95 -11.24
CA LEU A 68 -4.26 -12.00 -9.98
C LEU A 68 -4.92 -12.86 -8.92
N VAL A 69 -6.25 -12.88 -8.86
CA VAL A 69 -6.99 -13.73 -7.93
C VAL A 69 -6.77 -15.20 -8.29
N GLU A 70 -6.86 -15.55 -9.58
CA GLU A 70 -6.55 -16.89 -10.08
C GLU A 70 -5.09 -17.28 -9.77
N TYR A 71 -4.14 -16.40 -10.14
CA TYR A 71 -2.72 -16.63 -9.87
C TYR A 71 -2.43 -16.77 -8.38
N ALA A 72 -3.11 -15.99 -7.53
CA ALA A 72 -2.97 -16.07 -6.08
C ALA A 72 -3.46 -17.41 -5.52
N ALA A 73 -4.48 -18.03 -6.13
CA ALA A 73 -5.01 -19.33 -5.69
C ALA A 73 -4.06 -20.48 -6.03
N GLU A 74 -3.40 -20.43 -7.20
CA GLU A 74 -2.54 -21.52 -7.70
C GLU A 74 -1.06 -21.36 -7.33
N HIS A 75 -0.59 -20.12 -7.17
CA HIS A 75 0.83 -19.78 -7.04
C HIS A 75 1.09 -18.80 -5.89
N THR A 76 0.40 -18.97 -4.76
CA THR A 76 0.43 -18.00 -3.64
C THR A 76 1.83 -17.69 -3.14
N ALA A 77 2.67 -18.71 -2.94
CA ALA A 77 4.02 -18.54 -2.39
C ALA A 77 4.91 -17.70 -3.32
N ASP A 78 4.83 -17.95 -4.62
CA ASP A 78 5.56 -17.18 -5.63
C ASP A 78 5.04 -15.74 -5.72
N LEU A 79 3.72 -15.56 -5.66
CA LEU A 79 3.12 -14.23 -5.64
C LEU A 79 3.59 -13.41 -4.43
N VAL A 80 3.59 -14.00 -3.23
CA VAL A 80 4.05 -13.33 -2.00
C VAL A 80 5.52 -12.92 -2.12
N ARG A 81 6.38 -13.80 -2.66
CA ARG A 81 7.80 -13.51 -2.89
C ARG A 81 7.98 -12.30 -3.82
N GLU A 82 7.28 -12.27 -4.95
CA GLU A 82 7.34 -11.15 -5.91
C GLU A 82 6.80 -9.84 -5.31
N ILE A 83 5.71 -9.90 -4.54
CA ILE A 83 5.14 -8.74 -3.83
C ILE A 83 6.18 -8.12 -2.88
N VAL A 84 6.82 -8.97 -2.05
CA VAL A 84 7.82 -8.51 -1.08
C VAL A 84 9.02 -7.92 -1.81
N GLU A 85 9.56 -8.61 -2.83
CA GLU A 85 10.71 -8.14 -3.60
C GLU A 85 10.46 -6.76 -4.21
N ILE A 86 9.32 -6.57 -4.89
CA ILE A 86 9.00 -5.29 -5.56
C ILE A 86 8.73 -4.18 -4.54
N SER A 87 8.05 -4.49 -3.41
CA SER A 87 7.76 -3.51 -2.38
C SER A 87 9.01 -3.02 -1.65
N THR A 88 9.92 -3.94 -1.29
CA THR A 88 11.13 -3.60 -0.52
C THR A 88 12.22 -2.96 -1.38
N SER A 89 12.35 -3.36 -2.64
CA SER A 89 13.30 -2.76 -3.59
C SER A 89 12.88 -1.37 -4.11
N GLY A 90 11.65 -0.92 -3.83
CA GLY A 90 11.16 0.39 -4.24
C GLY A 90 10.98 0.53 -5.76
N ARG A 91 10.83 -0.58 -6.48
CA ARG A 91 10.72 -0.62 -7.95
C ARG A 91 9.38 -0.10 -8.47
N ALA A 92 8.35 -0.08 -7.63
CA ALA A 92 7.01 0.42 -7.98
C ALA A 92 6.81 1.85 -7.47
N PRO A 93 6.34 2.79 -8.32
CA PRO A 93 6.05 4.17 -7.92
C PRO A 93 4.87 4.27 -6.93
N ARG A 94 3.98 3.27 -6.89
CA ARG A 94 2.82 3.22 -5.98
C ARG A 94 2.75 1.88 -5.28
N GLN A 95 2.24 1.89 -4.04
CA GLN A 95 2.14 0.67 -3.21
C GLN A 95 0.79 -0.05 -3.36
N ASN A 96 -0.24 0.62 -3.89
CA ASN A 96 -1.59 0.06 -4.04
C ASN A 96 -1.62 -1.32 -4.73
N PRO A 97 -0.92 -1.55 -5.87
CA PRO A 97 -0.92 -2.85 -6.53
C PRO A 97 -0.37 -3.97 -5.64
N ALA A 98 0.73 -3.71 -4.93
CA ALA A 98 1.33 -4.68 -4.01
C ALA A 98 0.40 -5.01 -2.83
N LEU A 99 -0.28 -4.01 -2.27
CA LEU A 99 -1.22 -4.19 -1.16
C LEU A 99 -2.48 -4.94 -1.59
N PHE A 100 -3.01 -4.66 -2.78
CA PHE A 100 -4.14 -5.39 -3.37
C PHE A 100 -3.77 -6.86 -3.63
N ALA A 101 -2.62 -7.11 -4.27
CA ALA A 101 -2.15 -8.47 -4.53
C ALA A 101 -1.88 -9.25 -3.23
N LEU A 102 -1.37 -8.58 -2.18
CA LEU A 102 -1.18 -9.18 -0.87
C LEU A 102 -2.53 -9.55 -0.22
N ALA A 103 -3.54 -8.70 -0.38
CA ALA A 103 -4.89 -8.98 0.11
C ALA A 103 -5.52 -10.20 -0.60
N ALA A 104 -5.34 -10.32 -1.92
CA ALA A 104 -5.74 -11.50 -2.68
C ALA A 104 -5.01 -12.76 -2.17
N ALA A 105 -3.67 -12.73 -2.10
CA ALA A 105 -2.85 -13.84 -1.61
C ALA A 105 -3.21 -14.28 -0.18
N ALA A 106 -3.51 -13.31 0.70
CA ALA A 106 -3.95 -13.58 2.07
C ALA A 106 -5.37 -14.17 2.15
N SER A 107 -6.13 -14.19 1.06
CA SER A 107 -7.55 -14.57 1.04
C SER A 107 -7.84 -15.86 0.30
N VAL A 108 -7.39 -15.95 -0.95
CA VAL A 108 -7.72 -17.06 -1.87
C VAL A 108 -6.64 -18.13 -1.98
N GLY A 109 -5.43 -17.85 -1.48
CA GLY A 109 -4.35 -18.83 -1.49
C GLY A 109 -4.60 -20.06 -0.63
N ASP A 110 -3.73 -21.05 -0.78
CA ASP A 110 -3.72 -22.23 0.09
C ASP A 110 -3.41 -21.86 1.56
N VAL A 111 -3.46 -22.85 2.47
CA VAL A 111 -3.31 -22.57 3.91
C VAL A 111 -1.96 -21.93 4.23
N ASP A 112 -0.89 -22.42 3.64
CA ASP A 112 0.47 -21.95 3.94
C ASP A 112 0.79 -20.65 3.20
N GLY A 113 0.31 -20.48 1.98
CA GLY A 113 0.36 -19.24 1.22
C GLY A 113 -0.37 -18.10 1.89
N ARG A 114 -1.58 -18.33 2.43
CA ARG A 114 -2.30 -17.30 3.21
C ARG A 114 -1.55 -16.91 4.48
N ARG A 115 -0.93 -17.89 5.16
CA ARG A 115 -0.08 -17.60 6.34
C ARG A 115 1.15 -16.79 5.95
N ALA A 116 1.81 -17.14 4.84
CA ALA A 116 2.97 -16.42 4.32
C ALA A 116 2.61 -14.98 3.92
N ALA A 117 1.48 -14.77 3.23
CA ALA A 117 0.98 -13.45 2.86
C ALA A 117 0.71 -12.58 4.11
N LEU A 118 0.01 -13.14 5.11
CA LEU A 118 -0.24 -12.43 6.37
C LEU A 118 1.04 -12.12 7.15
N ALA A 119 2.03 -13.02 7.14
CA ALA A 119 3.34 -12.79 7.77
C ALA A 119 4.16 -11.72 7.03
N ALA A 120 3.98 -11.56 5.72
CA ALA A 120 4.63 -10.53 4.92
C ALA A 120 4.03 -9.13 5.11
N LEU A 121 2.87 -9.00 5.76
CA LEU A 121 2.16 -7.72 5.92
C LEU A 121 3.04 -6.57 6.43
N PRO A 122 3.85 -6.71 7.49
CA PRO A 122 4.67 -5.59 7.98
C PRO A 122 5.77 -5.13 7.00
N GLN A 123 6.21 -6.01 6.10
CA GLN A 123 7.24 -5.72 5.10
C GLN A 123 6.68 -4.87 3.95
N VAL A 124 5.43 -5.15 3.56
CA VAL A 124 4.74 -4.46 2.46
C VAL A 124 4.03 -3.21 2.99
N ALA A 125 3.22 -3.37 4.03
CA ALA A 125 2.48 -2.29 4.68
C ALA A 125 3.36 -1.52 5.68
N ARG A 126 4.35 -0.79 5.18
CA ARG A 126 5.34 -0.10 6.03
C ARG A 126 4.78 1.03 6.90
N THR A 127 3.71 1.70 6.45
CA THR A 127 3.11 2.87 7.12
C THR A 127 1.65 2.65 7.48
N GLY A 128 1.08 3.51 8.33
CA GLY A 128 -0.36 3.52 8.66
C GLY A 128 -1.23 3.61 7.40
N THR A 129 -0.87 4.49 6.46
CA THR A 129 -1.55 4.59 5.14
C THR A 129 -1.58 3.26 4.40
N HIS A 130 -0.47 2.52 4.35
CA HIS A 130 -0.44 1.23 3.66
C HIS A 130 -1.31 0.19 4.38
N LEU A 131 -1.30 0.18 5.72
CA LEU A 131 -2.13 -0.72 6.51
C LEU A 131 -3.63 -0.46 6.28
N PHE A 132 -4.03 0.81 6.21
CA PHE A 132 -5.41 1.22 5.91
C PHE A 132 -5.85 0.81 4.50
N LEU A 133 -4.99 1.03 3.50
CA LEU A 133 -5.26 0.58 2.14
C LEU A 133 -5.40 -0.96 2.07
N PHE A 134 -4.52 -1.69 2.75
CA PHE A 134 -4.64 -3.14 2.86
C PHE A 134 -5.96 -3.57 3.52
N ALA A 135 -6.39 -2.90 4.58
CA ALA A 135 -7.67 -3.17 5.23
C ALA A 135 -8.85 -2.99 4.27
N GLY A 136 -8.87 -1.90 3.51
CA GLY A 136 -9.89 -1.66 2.48
C GLY A 136 -9.88 -2.71 1.35
N TYR A 137 -8.70 -3.17 0.92
CA TYR A 137 -8.60 -4.23 -0.09
C TYR A 137 -9.01 -5.60 0.44
N ILE A 138 -8.60 -5.98 1.65
CA ILE A 138 -8.86 -7.34 2.15
C ILE A 138 -10.33 -7.61 2.44
N GLU A 139 -11.10 -6.58 2.79
CA GLU A 139 -12.57 -6.70 2.96
C GLU A 139 -13.31 -7.02 1.65
N GLN A 140 -12.69 -6.74 0.50
CA GLN A 140 -13.25 -7.13 -0.81
C GLN A 140 -13.19 -8.65 -1.02
N PHE A 141 -12.30 -9.35 -0.30
CA PHE A 141 -12.05 -10.78 -0.48
C PHE A 141 -12.55 -11.64 0.69
N ARG A 142 -12.50 -11.13 1.93
CA ARG A 142 -12.79 -11.92 3.13
C ARG A 142 -13.13 -11.08 4.36
N GLY A 143 -13.74 -11.74 5.36
CA GLY A 143 -13.94 -11.17 6.70
C GLY A 143 -12.76 -11.34 7.67
N TRP A 144 -12.90 -10.74 8.86
CA TRP A 144 -11.90 -10.66 9.94
C TRP A 144 -11.75 -11.96 10.76
N GLY A 145 -11.19 -12.99 10.14
CA GLY A 145 -10.81 -14.24 10.81
C GLY A 145 -9.64 -14.09 11.80
N ARG A 146 -9.39 -15.14 12.61
CA ARG A 146 -8.32 -15.16 13.62
C ARG A 146 -6.94 -14.83 13.03
N GLY A 147 -6.62 -15.37 11.85
CA GLY A 147 -5.33 -15.14 11.17
C GLY A 147 -5.10 -13.68 10.82
N LEU A 148 -6.10 -13.03 10.19
CA LEU A 148 -6.03 -11.63 9.81
C LEU A 148 -5.95 -10.71 11.03
N ARG A 149 -6.80 -10.95 12.04
CA ARG A 149 -6.77 -10.21 13.31
C ARG A 149 -5.39 -10.27 13.96
N ARG A 150 -4.78 -11.46 14.03
CA ARG A 150 -3.42 -11.62 14.57
C ARG A 150 -2.37 -10.90 13.74
N ALA A 151 -2.42 -10.98 12.42
CA ALA A 151 -1.44 -10.31 11.56
C ALA A 151 -1.48 -8.78 11.70
N VAL A 152 -2.69 -8.21 11.74
CA VAL A 152 -2.87 -6.77 11.97
C VAL A 152 -2.47 -6.40 13.40
N ALA A 153 -2.82 -7.20 14.41
CA ALA A 153 -2.37 -6.96 15.79
C ALA A 153 -0.84 -6.92 15.88
N ASN A 154 -0.15 -7.89 15.27
CA ASN A 154 1.31 -7.95 15.26
C ASN A 154 1.94 -6.73 14.57
N TRP A 155 1.28 -6.15 13.56
CA TRP A 155 1.75 -4.90 12.95
C TRP A 155 1.91 -3.75 13.97
N TYR A 156 1.01 -3.69 14.96
CA TYR A 156 1.09 -2.75 16.07
C TYR A 156 2.05 -3.19 17.18
N LEU A 157 2.12 -4.49 17.47
CA LEU A 157 2.91 -5.02 18.59
C LEU A 157 4.40 -5.11 18.28
N ASP A 158 4.78 -5.42 17.05
CA ASP A 158 6.17 -5.71 16.68
C ASP A 158 7.01 -4.45 16.39
N LYS A 159 6.36 -3.28 16.24
CA LYS A 159 7.07 -2.00 16.03
C LYS A 159 7.60 -1.43 17.34
N PRO A 160 8.74 -0.73 17.34
CA PRO A 160 9.14 0.11 18.47
C PRO A 160 8.04 1.12 18.82
N VAL A 161 7.84 1.41 20.11
CA VAL A 161 6.73 2.25 20.58
C VAL A 161 6.80 3.66 19.97
N ASP A 162 7.98 4.29 19.95
CA ASP A 162 8.20 5.59 19.30
C ASP A 162 7.83 5.60 17.81
N ALA A 163 8.21 4.53 17.11
CA ALA A 163 7.90 4.39 15.69
C ALA A 163 6.40 4.23 15.47
N LEU A 164 5.71 3.49 16.34
CA LEU A 164 4.25 3.35 16.29
C LEU A 164 3.56 4.67 16.64
N ALA A 165 4.04 5.40 17.64
CA ALA A 165 3.53 6.71 18.03
C ALA A 165 3.62 7.70 16.87
N PHE A 166 4.76 7.72 16.18
CA PHE A 166 4.93 8.51 14.96
C PHE A 166 3.93 8.11 13.86
N GLN A 167 3.67 6.81 13.65
CA GLN A 167 2.64 6.38 12.70
C GLN A 167 1.26 6.91 13.09
N ALA A 168 0.90 6.83 14.38
CA ALA A 168 -0.40 7.20 14.88
C ALA A 168 -0.73 8.69 14.70
N VAL A 169 0.26 9.57 14.90
CA VAL A 169 0.06 11.02 14.73
C VAL A 169 0.24 11.48 13.28
N LYS A 170 1.13 10.84 12.50
CA LYS A 170 1.38 11.21 11.10
C LYS A 170 0.32 10.68 10.13
N TYR A 171 -0.08 9.42 10.28
CA TYR A 171 -0.97 8.72 9.36
C TYR A 171 -2.27 8.37 10.06
N ARG A 172 -3.09 9.38 10.34
CA ARG A 172 -4.28 9.20 11.19
C ARG A 172 -5.42 8.46 10.51
N GLN A 173 -5.62 8.71 9.20
CA GLN A 173 -6.65 8.06 8.40
C GLN A 173 -6.27 7.93 6.92
N ARG A 174 -6.88 6.96 6.24
CA ARG A 174 -6.85 6.87 4.77
C ARG A 174 -8.03 6.03 4.27
N GLU A 175 -8.70 6.47 3.20
CA GLU A 175 -9.88 5.79 2.62
C GLU A 175 -10.94 5.39 3.68
N GLY A 176 -11.21 6.27 4.65
CA GLY A 176 -12.19 6.02 5.72
C GLY A 176 -11.72 5.11 6.86
N TRP A 177 -10.53 4.53 6.79
CA TRP A 177 -9.94 3.72 7.86
C TRP A 177 -9.08 4.56 8.80
N THR A 178 -9.18 4.28 10.10
CA THR A 178 -8.31 4.85 11.13
C THR A 178 -7.56 3.78 11.92
N HIS A 179 -6.53 4.18 12.67
CA HIS A 179 -5.87 3.26 13.60
C HIS A 179 -6.84 2.71 14.65
N ARG A 180 -7.80 3.52 15.11
CA ARG A 180 -8.81 3.11 16.09
C ARG A 180 -9.66 1.95 15.58
N ASP A 181 -10.07 1.97 14.31
CA ASP A 181 -10.90 0.92 13.72
C ASP A 181 -10.14 -0.40 13.66
N LEU A 182 -8.90 -0.36 13.17
CA LEU A 182 -8.06 -1.55 13.10
C LEU A 182 -7.72 -2.13 14.47
N LEU A 183 -7.47 -1.28 15.48
CA LEU A 183 -7.24 -1.73 16.85
C LEU A 183 -8.49 -2.40 17.45
N ARG A 184 -9.67 -1.86 17.16
CA ARG A 184 -10.95 -2.45 17.60
C ARG A 184 -11.23 -3.80 16.92
N LEU A 185 -10.82 -3.98 15.67
CA LEU A 185 -11.02 -5.24 14.94
C LEU A 185 -9.98 -6.31 15.30
N SER A 186 -8.71 -5.91 15.44
CA SER A 186 -7.60 -6.83 15.66
C SER A 186 -7.36 -7.20 17.11
N HIS A 187 -7.81 -6.36 18.06
CA HIS A 187 -7.65 -6.55 19.50
C HIS A 187 -6.22 -6.92 19.93
N PRO A 188 -5.19 -6.12 19.60
CA PRO A 188 -3.82 -6.39 20.05
C PRO A 188 -3.74 -6.31 21.57
N ALA A 189 -3.09 -7.31 22.18
CA ALA A 189 -2.85 -7.37 23.61
C ALA A 189 -1.39 -6.97 23.90
N ALA A 190 -1.19 -5.72 24.29
CA ALA A 190 0.13 -5.22 24.72
C ALA A 190 0.42 -5.64 26.17
N THR A 191 1.60 -6.22 26.41
CA THR A 191 2.10 -6.56 27.75
C THR A 191 2.93 -5.43 28.37
N GLU A 192 3.53 -4.60 27.52
CA GLU A 192 4.32 -3.43 27.91
C GLU A 192 3.41 -2.24 28.24
N ASP A 193 3.69 -1.56 29.36
CA ASP A 193 2.85 -0.47 29.87
C ASP A 193 2.77 0.71 28.89
N GLU A 194 3.91 1.18 28.40
CA GLU A 194 4.01 2.32 27.49
C GLU A 194 3.21 2.08 26.20
N ARG A 195 3.36 0.91 25.59
CA ARG A 195 2.58 0.51 24.41
C ARG A 195 1.10 0.43 24.71
N ARG A 196 0.70 -0.16 25.84
CA ARG A 196 -0.70 -0.25 26.25
C ARG A 196 -1.33 1.14 26.36
N ARG A 197 -0.64 2.07 27.03
CA ARG A 197 -1.06 3.48 27.15
C ARG A 197 -1.20 4.16 25.78
N LEU A 198 -0.26 3.92 24.87
CA LEU A 198 -0.37 4.41 23.48
C LEU A 198 -1.59 3.85 22.75
N LEU A 199 -1.85 2.55 22.83
CA LEU A 199 -3.02 1.93 22.20
C LEU A 199 -4.34 2.44 22.81
N ASP A 200 -4.38 2.65 24.12
CA ASP A 200 -5.52 3.24 24.83
C ASP A 200 -5.78 4.68 24.38
N TRP A 201 -4.73 5.49 24.24
CA TRP A 201 -4.80 6.85 23.73
C TRP A 201 -5.33 6.90 22.28
N ILE A 202 -4.80 6.07 21.37
CA ILE A 202 -5.29 5.96 19.98
C ILE A 202 -6.78 5.60 19.96
N CYS A 203 -7.19 4.67 20.83
CA CYS A 203 -8.59 4.28 20.96
C CYS A 203 -9.46 5.29 21.73
N GLY A 204 -8.90 6.38 22.25
CA GLY A 204 -9.59 7.41 23.03
C GLY A 204 -10.11 6.92 24.39
N ARG A 205 -9.48 5.88 24.94
CA ARG A 205 -9.69 5.45 26.33
C ARG A 205 -8.89 6.30 27.31
N ALA A 206 -7.85 6.99 26.82
CA ALA A 206 -7.11 8.04 27.52
C ALA A 206 -7.19 9.35 26.72
N THR A 207 -7.29 10.48 27.41
CA THR A 207 -7.36 11.82 26.79
C THR A 207 -5.99 12.37 26.42
N GLU A 208 -4.97 12.06 27.21
CA GLU A 208 -3.61 12.54 27.01
C GLU A 208 -2.59 11.41 27.21
N LEU A 209 -1.42 11.56 26.61
CA LEU A 209 -0.31 10.63 26.73
C LEU A 209 1.01 11.38 26.84
N ASP A 210 1.65 11.25 28.00
CA ASP A 210 3.02 11.71 28.25
C ASP A 210 4.04 10.58 28.04
N GLY A 211 5.33 10.93 28.08
CA GLY A 211 6.46 10.01 27.93
C GLY A 211 6.88 9.75 26.49
N LEU A 212 6.03 10.09 25.51
CA LEU A 212 6.31 9.96 24.09
C LEU A 212 6.35 11.34 23.43
N ALA A 213 7.56 11.86 23.21
CA ALA A 213 7.79 13.23 22.74
C ALA A 213 6.96 13.59 21.50
N VAL A 214 6.85 12.70 20.51
CA VAL A 214 6.09 12.98 19.28
C VAL A 214 4.58 13.14 19.55
N VAL A 215 4.03 12.42 20.54
CA VAL A 215 2.62 12.51 20.92
C VAL A 215 2.38 13.78 21.73
N GLU A 216 3.27 14.08 22.68
CA GLU A 216 3.23 15.33 23.45
C GLU A 216 3.27 16.56 22.53
N GLY A 217 4.23 16.60 21.61
CA GLY A 217 4.35 17.68 20.63
C GLY A 217 3.11 17.81 19.75
N PHE A 218 2.57 16.69 19.26
CA PHE A 218 1.31 16.67 18.52
C PHE A 218 0.15 17.25 19.34
N GLN A 219 -0.06 16.77 20.58
CA GLN A 219 -1.14 17.24 21.44
C GLN A 219 -1.04 18.75 21.71
N ARG A 220 0.16 19.24 22.04
CA ARG A 220 0.40 20.68 22.25
C ARG A 220 0.12 21.48 20.99
N ALA A 221 0.56 21.00 19.84
CA ALA A 221 0.35 21.68 18.56
C ALA A 221 -1.14 21.77 18.17
N GLN A 222 -1.99 20.84 18.61
CA GLN A 222 -3.43 20.90 18.32
C GLN A 222 -4.17 22.01 19.08
N THR A 223 -3.62 22.49 20.20
CA THR A 223 -4.27 23.50 21.05
C THR A 223 -3.49 24.79 21.16
N ALA A 224 -2.25 24.83 20.65
CA ALA A 224 -1.39 25.99 20.74
C ALA A 224 -1.89 27.16 19.87
N PRO A 225 -1.70 28.41 20.33
CA PRO A 225 -1.79 29.60 19.48
C PRO A 225 -0.85 29.50 18.26
N ALA A 226 -1.25 30.07 17.12
CA ALA A 226 -0.55 29.91 15.84
C ALA A 226 0.92 30.41 15.87
N ASP A 227 1.20 31.44 16.66
CA ASP A 227 2.55 32.01 16.87
C ASP A 227 3.50 31.09 17.66
N GLN A 228 2.96 30.14 18.42
CA GLN A 228 3.75 29.17 19.20
C GLN A 228 4.03 27.87 18.44
N VAL A 229 3.26 27.56 17.39
CA VAL A 229 3.42 26.35 16.59
C VAL A 229 4.83 26.20 15.97
N PRO A 230 5.49 27.25 15.43
CA PRO A 230 6.85 27.14 14.88
C PRO A 230 7.88 26.62 15.89
N ALA A 231 7.75 26.97 17.18
CA ALA A 231 8.64 26.50 18.23
C ALA A 231 8.42 24.99 18.49
N LEU A 232 7.16 24.57 18.60
CA LEU A 232 6.78 23.16 18.78
C LEU A 232 7.23 22.28 17.61
N VAL A 233 7.12 22.80 16.38
CA VAL A 233 7.61 22.11 15.18
C VAL A 233 9.11 21.80 15.32
N ARG A 234 9.92 22.78 15.72
CA ARG A 234 11.38 22.58 15.88
C ARG A 234 11.72 21.67 17.06
N GLU A 235 11.07 21.85 18.20
CA GLU A 235 11.32 21.08 19.44
C GLU A 235 10.99 19.59 19.25
N TYR A 236 9.80 19.27 18.73
CA TYR A 236 9.31 17.89 18.62
C TYR A 236 9.50 17.30 17.22
N ARG A 237 10.14 18.03 16.31
CA ARG A 237 10.38 17.65 14.90
C ARG A 237 9.10 17.23 14.18
N LEU A 238 8.01 17.97 14.40
CA LEU A 238 6.70 17.67 13.85
C LEU A 238 6.68 17.85 12.32
N GLY A 239 5.89 17.01 11.65
CA GLY A 239 5.56 17.16 10.23
C GLY A 239 4.30 18.00 10.05
N TRP A 240 4.09 18.55 8.85
CA TRP A 240 2.91 19.33 8.52
C TRP A 240 1.60 18.53 8.67
N GLU A 241 1.63 17.20 8.48
CA GLU A 241 0.48 16.31 8.67
C GLU A 241 0.01 16.22 10.13
N MET A 242 0.84 16.69 11.07
CA MET A 242 0.60 16.64 12.52
C MET A 242 0.00 17.95 13.06
N LEU A 243 -0.10 18.99 12.23
CA LEU A 243 -0.52 20.33 12.64
C LEU A 243 -2.01 20.57 12.30
N PRO A 244 -2.69 21.48 13.02
CA PRO A 244 -4.02 21.94 12.61
C PRO A 244 -3.95 22.77 11.33
N ASP A 245 -4.97 22.67 10.48
CA ASP A 245 -5.01 23.36 9.17
C ASP A 245 -4.78 24.87 9.29
N ALA A 246 -5.28 25.49 10.38
CA ALA A 246 -5.11 26.91 10.65
C ALA A 246 -3.63 27.33 10.76
N ALA A 247 -2.77 26.47 11.31
CA ALA A 247 -1.35 26.75 11.47
C ALA A 247 -0.59 26.73 10.13
N LEU A 248 -1.12 26.06 9.10
CA LEU A 248 -0.48 25.99 7.78
C LEU A 248 -0.61 27.28 6.97
N ASN A 249 -1.39 28.26 7.45
CA ASN A 249 -1.51 29.59 6.83
C ASN A 249 -0.41 30.57 7.29
N THR A 250 0.47 30.15 8.19
CA THR A 250 1.49 30.99 8.82
C THR A 250 2.87 30.71 8.18
N PRO A 251 3.53 31.71 7.55
CA PRO A 251 4.83 31.53 6.90
C PRO A 251 5.91 30.96 7.84
N GLU A 252 5.93 31.40 9.10
CA GLU A 252 6.91 31.00 10.11
C GLU A 252 6.82 29.49 10.44
N VAL A 253 5.64 28.88 10.27
CA VAL A 253 5.45 27.43 10.42
C VAL A 253 6.14 26.69 9.28
N TRP A 254 6.05 27.19 8.05
CA TRP A 254 6.75 26.59 6.91
C TRP A 254 8.26 26.72 7.01
N GLU A 255 8.77 27.84 7.51
CA GLU A 255 10.20 28.01 7.82
C GLU A 255 10.66 26.97 8.85
N ALA A 256 9.93 26.81 9.95
CA ALA A 256 10.22 25.79 10.96
C ALA A 256 10.20 24.36 10.41
N LEU A 257 9.25 24.04 9.52
CA LEU A 257 9.20 22.75 8.86
C LEU A 257 10.39 22.54 7.91
N LEU A 258 10.82 23.58 7.18
CA LEU A 258 11.99 23.53 6.30
C LEU A 258 13.28 23.29 7.10
N ASP A 259 13.43 23.92 8.26
CA ASP A 259 14.57 23.69 9.18
C ASP A 259 14.67 22.22 9.62
N ASN A 260 13.52 21.57 9.83
CA ASN A 260 13.45 20.14 10.16
C ASN A 260 13.77 19.22 8.99
N GLY A 261 13.94 19.76 7.79
CA GLY A 261 14.27 19.02 6.58
C GLY A 261 13.05 18.30 6.00
N ILE A 262 11.92 19.00 5.78
CA ILE A 262 10.82 18.48 4.95
C ILE A 262 11.43 17.73 3.76
N ARG A 263 11.13 16.43 3.64
CA ARG A 263 11.35 15.70 2.39
C ARG A 263 10.53 16.43 1.34
N ARG A 264 11.19 17.31 0.57
CA ARG A 264 10.57 17.98 -0.57
C ARG A 264 9.97 16.88 -1.43
N LEU A 265 8.66 16.94 -1.64
CA LEU A 265 8.00 16.26 -2.75
C LEU A 265 8.62 16.86 -4.02
N ARG A 266 9.67 16.23 -4.53
CA ARG A 266 10.14 16.39 -5.90
C ARG A 266 9.72 15.16 -6.68
#